data_AF-C3QU60-F1
#
_entry.id   AF-C3QU60-F1
#
_cell.length_a   1.000
_cell.length_b   1.000
_cell.length_c   1.000
_cell.angle_alpha   90.00
_cell.angle_beta   90.00
_cell.angle_gamma   90.00
#
_symmetry.space_group_name_H-M   'P 1'
#
loop_
_entity.id
_entity.type
_entity.pdbx_description
1 polymer ?
#
loop_
_entity_poly.entity_id
_entity_poly.type
_entity_poly.pdbx_seq_one_letter_code
_entity_poly.pdbx_strand_id
1 'polypeptide(L)' 'MASNKNSATGLTTGFADLDRVTCGWQPGEEIVIAARPAVGKTAFTLHLVRTAASAGYHIAVYIFTYTIFFLMNN' A
#
# COMPACT_ATOMS: atom_id res chain seq x y z
N MET A 1 -24.33 21.55 -8.87
CA MET A 1 -23.21 20.93 -9.61
C MET A 1 -22.53 19.95 -8.69
N ALA A 2 -22.97 18.69 -8.66
CA ALA A 2 -22.47 17.65 -7.77
C ALA A 2 -21.78 16.57 -8.60
N SER A 3 -20.45 16.65 -8.66
CA SER A 3 -19.60 15.56 -9.17
C SER A 3 -18.34 15.52 -8.32
N ASN A 4 -18.33 14.70 -7.29
CA ASN A 4 -17.08 14.20 -6.75
C ASN A 4 -17.32 12.76 -6.25
N LYS A 5 -17.43 11.85 -7.21
CA LYS A 5 -17.45 10.41 -6.93
C LYS A 5 -16.08 10.06 -6.35
N ASN A 6 -16.02 9.84 -5.04
CA ASN A 6 -15.01 8.98 -4.43
C ASN A 6 -13.55 9.33 -4.80
N SER A 7 -13.23 10.61 -4.91
CA SER A 7 -11.84 11.06 -5.04
C SER A 7 -11.17 10.77 -3.71
N ALA A 8 -10.46 9.64 -3.61
CA ALA A 8 -9.60 9.35 -2.47
C ALA A 8 -8.73 10.59 -2.24
N THR A 9 -8.85 11.22 -1.07
CA THR A 9 -8.15 12.49 -0.78
C THR A 9 -6.69 12.26 -0.45
N GLY A 10 -6.31 11.00 -0.21
CA GLY A 10 -4.97 10.57 0.14
C GLY A 10 -4.41 9.52 -0.82
N LEU A 11 -3.34 8.86 -0.38
CA LEU A 11 -2.62 7.85 -1.14
C LEU A 11 -3.48 6.60 -1.36
N THR A 12 -3.74 6.25 -2.61
CA THR A 12 -4.48 5.03 -2.98
C THR A 12 -3.62 3.79 -2.76
N THR A 13 -4.21 2.74 -2.20
CA THR A 13 -3.53 1.45 -1.97
C THR A 13 -3.42 0.61 -3.25
N GLY A 14 -4.22 0.92 -4.27
CA GLY A 14 -4.34 0.11 -5.50
C GLY A 14 -5.43 -0.95 -5.42
N PHE A 15 -6.08 -1.10 -4.27
CA PHE A 15 -7.26 -1.94 -4.07
C PHE A 15 -8.49 -1.05 -3.88
N ALA A 16 -9.37 -0.99 -4.90
CA ALA A 16 -10.54 -0.11 -4.88
C ALA A 16 -11.47 -0.35 -3.68
N ASP A 17 -11.64 -1.60 -3.26
CA ASP A 17 -12.45 -1.94 -2.09
C ASP A 17 -11.82 -1.45 -0.78
N LEU A 18 -10.50 -1.52 -0.66
CA LEU A 18 -9.78 -1.01 0.51
C LEU A 18 -9.84 0.52 0.55
N ASP A 19 -9.58 1.16 -0.58
CA ASP A 19 -9.63 2.62 -0.72
C ASP A 19 -11.04 3.18 -0.49
N ARG A 20 -12.09 2.40 -0.77
CA ARG A 20 -13.47 2.77 -0.44
C ARG A 20 -13.74 2.79 1.06
N VAL A 21 -13.08 1.92 1.81
CA VAL A 21 -13.25 1.83 3.28
C VAL A 21 -12.34 2.82 4.00
N THR A 22 -11.12 3.05 3.48
CA THR A 22 -10.13 3.95 4.10
C THR A 22 -10.18 5.38 3.56
N CYS A 23 -10.86 5.62 2.43
CA CYS A 23 -10.80 6.88 1.68
C CYS A 23 -9.38 7.25 1.18
N GLY A 24 -8.51 6.25 1.05
CA GLY A 24 -7.08 6.42 0.79
C GLY A 24 -6.31 6.83 2.05
N TRP A 25 -5.01 6.55 2.10
CA TRP A 25 -4.17 6.84 3.27
C TRP A 25 -3.83 8.32 3.37
N GLN A 26 -4.10 8.90 4.54
CA GLN A 26 -3.87 10.30 4.82
C GLN A 26 -2.51 10.52 5.51
N PRO A 27 -1.90 11.71 5.35
CA PRO A 27 -0.69 12.06 6.09
C PRO A 27 -0.92 12.01 7.61
N GLY A 28 0.00 11.37 8.34
CA GLY A 28 -0.04 11.25 9.80
C GLY A 28 -0.76 10.01 10.33
N GLU A 29 -1.33 9.17 9.45
CA GLU A 29 -1.91 7.89 9.85
C GLU A 29 -0.83 6.81 10.05
N GLU A 30 -1.00 5.99 11.09
CA GLU A 30 -0.20 4.78 11.30
C GLU A 30 -1.03 3.55 10.93
N ILE A 31 -0.60 2.85 9.87
CA ILE A 31 -1.27 1.65 9.38
C ILE A 31 -0.49 0.40 9.78
N VAL A 32 -1.12 -0.48 10.56
CA VAL A 32 -0.54 -1.76 11.01
C VAL A 32 -1.17 -2.93 10.26
N ILE A 33 -0.33 -3.77 9.65
CA ILE A 33 -0.76 -4.98 8.93
C ILE A 33 -0.29 -6.20 9.70
N ALA A 34 -1.22 -6.92 10.33
CA ALA A 34 -0.95 -8.18 11.02
C ALA A 34 -1.49 -9.35 10.19
N ALA A 35 -0.63 -10.34 9.92
CA ALA A 35 -0.96 -11.48 9.07
C ALA A 35 -0.21 -12.75 9.52
N ARG A 36 -0.81 -13.92 9.31
CA ARG A 36 -0.18 -15.22 9.60
C ARG A 36 0.96 -15.53 8.59
N PRO A 37 1.88 -16.46 8.89
CA PRO A 37 2.86 -16.92 7.91
C PRO A 37 2.20 -17.49 6.64
N ALA A 38 2.90 -17.40 5.50
CA ALA A 38 2.50 -17.92 4.18
C ALA A 38 1.26 -17.29 3.50
N VAL A 39 0.61 -16.26 4.08
CA VAL A 39 -0.57 -15.61 3.45
C VAL A 39 -0.24 -14.48 2.46
N GLY A 40 1.05 -14.25 2.16
CA GLY A 40 1.46 -13.24 1.18
C GLY A 40 1.66 -11.81 1.69
N LYS A 41 1.80 -11.60 3.02
CA LYS A 41 2.03 -10.26 3.62
C LYS A 41 3.15 -9.45 2.93
N THR A 42 4.22 -10.13 2.53
CA THR A 42 5.37 -9.50 1.86
C THR A 42 5.01 -9.03 0.46
N ALA A 43 4.31 -9.84 -0.32
CA ALA A 43 3.83 -9.46 -1.64
C ALA A 43 2.80 -8.32 -1.56
N PHE A 44 1.92 -8.35 -0.55
CA PHE A 44 0.96 -7.28 -0.28
C PHE A 44 1.66 -5.95 0.04
N THR A 45 2.62 -5.92 0.97
CA THR A 45 3.38 -4.69 1.28
C THR A 45 4.15 -4.17 0.07
N LEU A 46 4.77 -5.05 -0.72
CA LEU A 46 5.45 -4.66 -1.96
C LEU A 46 4.50 -4.04 -2.99
N HIS A 47 3.26 -4.54 -3.09
CA HIS A 47 2.25 -3.94 -3.95
C HIS A 47 1.93 -2.51 -3.52
N LEU A 48 1.70 -2.29 -2.22
CA LEU A 48 1.44 -0.95 -1.67
C LEU A 48 2.60 0.02 -1.96
N VAL A 49 3.84 -0.44 -1.74
CA VAL A 49 5.06 0.34 -2.05
C VAL A 49 5.12 0.69 -3.53
N ARG A 50 4.87 -0.29 -4.42
CA ARG A 50 4.86 -0.06 -5.88
C ARG A 50 3.80 0.95 -6.28
N THR A 51 2.57 0.81 -5.78
CA THR A 51 1.48 1.73 -6.07
C THR A 51 1.84 3.14 -5.61
N ALA A 52 2.40 3.29 -4.40
CA ALA A 52 2.85 4.57 -3.89
C ALA A 52 3.98 5.19 -4.73
N ALA A 53 4.94 4.38 -5.17
CA ALA A 53 6.04 4.83 -6.01
C ALA A 53 5.53 5.28 -7.38
N SER A 54 4.58 4.55 -7.96
CA SER A 54 3.96 4.90 -9.24
C SER A 54 3.13 6.19 -9.18
N ALA A 55 2.61 6.53 -7.99
CA ALA A 55 1.93 7.80 -7.73
C ALA A 55 2.91 8.97 -7.49
N GLY A 56 4.23 8.72 -7.52
CA GLY A 56 5.26 9.77 -7.41
C GLY A 56 5.68 10.10 -5.97
N TYR A 57 5.29 9.30 -4.99
CA TYR A 57 5.67 9.53 -3.59
C TYR A 57 7.06 8.98 -3.30
N HIS A 58 7.79 9.63 -2.40
CA HIS A 58 9.02 9.09 -1.83
C HIS A 58 8.67 8.06 -0.75
N ILE A 59 9.14 6.82 -0.92
CA ILE A 59 8.87 5.73 0.02
C ILE A 59 10.19 5.22 0.60
N ALA A 60 10.24 5.09 1.92
CA ALA A 60 11.28 4.38 2.63
C ALA A 60 10.75 3.00 3.04
N VAL A 61 11.50 1.93 2.75
CA VAL A 61 11.12 0.56 3.08
C VAL A 61 12.18 -0.06 3.97
N TYR A 62 11.78 -0.50 5.16
CA TYR A 62 12.64 -1.20 6.12
C TYR A 62 12.22 -2.65 6.19
N ILE A 63 13.18 -3.56 6.01
CA ILE A 63 12.92 -4.98 5.88
C ILE A 63 13.84 -5.75 6.82
N PHE A 64 13.25 -6.50 7.74
CA PHE A 64 13.97 -7.31 8.72
C PHE A 64 14.00 -8.81 8.34
N THR A 65 13.58 -9.16 7.12
CA THR A 65 13.43 -10.56 6.68
C THR A 65 13.97 -10.77 5.26
N TYR A 66 14.66 -11.90 5.04
CA TYR A 66 15.33 -12.26 3.78
C TYR A 66 14.41 -12.59 2.59
N THR A 67 13.10 -12.76 2.82
CA THR A 67 12.14 -13.17 1.77
C THR A 67 12.07 -12.23 0.57
N ILE A 68 12.35 -10.94 0.75
CA ILE A 68 12.21 -9.93 -0.31
C ILE A 68 13.28 -10.05 -1.40
N PHE A 69 14.49 -10.49 -1.05
CA PHE A 69 15.63 -10.53 -1.97
C PHE A 69 15.38 -11.51 -3.13
N PHE A 70 14.65 -12.59 -2.84
CA PHE A 70 14.22 -13.55 -3.85
C PHE A 70 13.19 -12.96 -4.82
N LEU A 71 12.27 -12.12 -4.34
CA LEU A 71 11.25 -11.48 -5.17
C LEU A 71 11.77 -10.33 -6.03
N MET A 72 12.88 -9.69 -5.66
CA MET A 72 13.46 -8.60 -6.44
C MET A 72 14.39 -9.08 -7.56
N ASN A 73 14.86 -10.34 -7.50
CA ASN A 73 15.78 -10.93 -8.48
C ASN A 73 15.08 -11.81 -9.54
N ASN A 74 13.74 -11.78 -9.60
CA ASN A 74 12.94 -12.47 -10.61
C ASN A 74 12.03 -11.47 -11.32
#